data_AF-A0A969EXF2-F1
#
_entry.id   AF-A0A969EXF2-F1
#
_cell.length_a   1.000
_cell.length_b   1.000
_cell.length_c   1.000
_cell.angle_alpha   90.00
_cell.angle_beta   90.00
_cell.angle_gamma   90.00
#
_symmetry.space_group_name_H-M   'P 1'
#
loop_
_entity.id
_entity.type
_entity.pdbx_description
1 polymer ?
#
loop_
_entity_poly.entity_id
_entity_poly.type
_entity_poly.pdbx_seq_one_letter_code
_entity_poly.pdbx_strand_id
1 'polypeptide(L)'
;MNQRSHRLLITLFGGAGVGLLIHIVTAPTLAARLLAIALLLLGLDQTRMAIVDLENIATVRQIPDCASQPQLTRFDWMTRSTIAFELIGFYVSSQWLAWGCICVLLSQVWFNLLAGVQLLPTTEQPIQPFGIRDRAVILVADSLGIGLASGYAAEIQPCGMAIGLLSMVCLYGMIKYWPIIPKLPIHSENTSKT
;
A
#
# COMPACT_ATOMS: atom_id res chain seq x y z
N MET A 1 -7.42 -14.17 10.62
CA MET A 1 -8.18 -14.09 9.35
C MET A 1 -8.29 -15.49 8.74
N ASN A 2 -9.37 -15.83 8.02
CA ASN A 2 -9.50 -17.16 7.41
C ASN A 2 -8.74 -17.21 6.08
N GLN A 3 -8.09 -18.34 5.77
CA GLN A 3 -7.33 -18.63 4.54
C GLN A 3 -8.09 -18.25 3.25
N ARG A 4 -9.43 -18.26 3.29
CA ARG A 4 -10.31 -17.84 2.18
C ARG A 4 -10.14 -16.37 1.81
N SER A 5 -9.99 -15.47 2.78
CA SER A 5 -9.84 -14.04 2.53
C SER A 5 -8.52 -13.71 1.84
N HIS A 6 -7.43 -14.41 2.16
CA HIS A 6 -6.13 -14.21 1.51
C HIS A 6 -6.21 -14.62 0.05
N ARG A 7 -6.81 -15.80 -0.21
CA ARG A 7 -7.00 -16.31 -1.57
C ARG A 7 -7.85 -15.34 -2.39
N LEU A 8 -8.91 -14.77 -1.81
CA LEU A 8 -9.74 -13.78 -2.48
C LEU A 8 -8.96 -12.53 -2.88
N LEU A 9 -8.18 -11.94 -1.97
CA LEU A 9 -7.33 -10.78 -2.30
C LEU A 9 -6.31 -11.12 -3.39
N ILE A 10 -5.60 -12.24 -3.27
CA ILE A 10 -4.64 -12.69 -4.28
C ILE A 10 -5.31 -12.86 -5.64
N THR A 11 -6.51 -13.44 -5.70
CA THR A 11 -7.24 -13.60 -6.96
C THR A 11 -7.68 -12.27 -7.54
N LEU A 12 -8.18 -11.33 -6.73
CA LEU A 12 -8.65 -10.02 -7.20
C LEU A 12 -7.48 -9.16 -7.72
N PHE A 13 -6.41 -9.01 -6.93
CA PHE A 13 -5.22 -8.28 -7.36
C PHE A 13 -4.49 -8.99 -8.49
N GLY A 14 -4.43 -10.32 -8.47
CA GLY A 14 -3.84 -11.12 -9.55
C GLY A 14 -4.58 -10.93 -10.87
N GLY A 15 -5.92 -10.90 -10.84
CA GLY A 15 -6.75 -10.59 -12.01
C GLY A 15 -6.46 -9.21 -12.58
N ALA A 16 -6.34 -8.18 -11.74
CA ALA A 16 -5.95 -6.85 -12.19
C ALA A 16 -4.49 -6.80 -12.71
N GLY A 17 -3.59 -7.60 -12.12
CA GLY A 17 -2.21 -7.76 -12.56
C GLY A 17 -2.09 -8.34 -13.97
N VAL A 18 -3.00 -9.21 -14.41
CA VAL A 18 -3.03 -9.71 -15.79
C VAL A 18 -3.24 -8.56 -16.79
N GLY A 19 -4.12 -7.60 -16.48
CA GLY A 19 -4.33 -6.42 -17.33
C GLY A 19 -3.07 -5.57 -17.49
N LEU A 20 -2.31 -5.41 -16.40
CA LEU A 20 -1.01 -4.73 -16.43
C LEU A 20 0.04 -5.51 -17.23
N LEU A 21 0.10 -6.84 -17.08
CA LEU A 21 0.99 -7.69 -17.89
C LEU A 21 0.73 -7.57 -19.38
N ILE A 22 -0.54 -7.50 -19.78
CA ILE A 22 -0.91 -7.25 -21.18
C ILE A 22 -0.35 -5.90 -21.63
N HIS A 23 -0.53 -4.82 -20.86
CA HIS A 23 0.03 -3.50 -21.18
C HIS A 23 1.56 -3.52 -21.32
N ILE A 24 2.28 -4.26 -20.48
CA ILE A 24 3.74 -4.37 -20.56
C ILE A 24 4.18 -4.92 -21.92
N VAL A 25 3.43 -5.88 -22.47
CA VAL A 25 3.75 -6.54 -23.74
C VAL A 25 3.23 -5.74 -24.94
N THR A 26 2.02 -5.21 -24.86
CA THR A 26 1.31 -4.64 -26.02
C THR A 26 1.43 -3.13 -26.14
N ALA A 27 1.78 -2.40 -25.07
CA ALA A 27 1.82 -0.94 -25.13
C ALA A 27 2.88 -0.46 -26.15
N PRO A 28 2.56 0.55 -26.97
CA PRO A 28 3.43 1.00 -28.05
C PRO A 28 4.63 1.82 -27.56
N THR A 29 4.51 2.49 -26.41
CA THR A 29 5.56 3.38 -25.89
C THR A 29 6.30 2.75 -24.72
N LEU A 30 7.60 3.04 -24.62
CA LEU A 30 8.42 2.62 -23.47
C LEU A 30 7.86 3.19 -22.16
N ALA A 31 7.40 4.45 -22.18
CA ALA A 31 6.84 5.11 -20.99
C ALA A 31 5.64 4.35 -20.42
N ALA A 32 4.71 3.89 -21.27
CA ALA A 32 3.56 3.10 -20.84
C ALA A 32 3.97 1.74 -20.27
N ARG A 33 4.95 1.06 -20.88
CA ARG A 33 5.47 -0.21 -20.36
C ARG A 33 6.13 -0.03 -18.99
N LEU A 34 6.95 1.01 -18.83
CA LEU A 34 7.60 1.32 -17.55
C LEU A 34 6.58 1.64 -16.45
N LEU A 35 5.55 2.44 -16.77
CA LEU A 35 4.49 2.73 -15.83
C LEU A 35 3.68 1.48 -15.46
N ALA A 36 3.38 0.61 -16.43
CA ALA A 36 2.71 -0.67 -16.17
C ALA A 36 3.54 -1.61 -15.30
N ILE A 37 4.87 -1.65 -15.49
CA ILE A 37 5.79 -2.38 -14.60
C ILE A 37 5.74 -1.79 -13.19
N ALA A 38 5.81 -0.46 -13.06
CA ALA A 38 5.74 0.21 -11.75
C ALA A 38 4.44 -0.13 -11.02
N LEU A 39 3.31 -0.09 -11.72
CA LEU A 39 2.00 -0.45 -11.15
C LEU A 39 1.93 -1.93 -10.79
N LEU A 40 2.50 -2.82 -11.60
CA LEU A 40 2.49 -4.25 -11.30
C LEU A 40 3.25 -4.52 -10.00
N LEU A 41 4.45 -3.93 -9.84
CA LEU A 41 5.24 -4.04 -8.62
C LEU A 41 4.52 -3.43 -7.42
N LEU A 42 3.91 -2.25 -7.60
CA LEU A 42 3.09 -1.62 -6.57
C LEU A 42 1.91 -2.52 -6.17
N GLY A 43 1.22 -3.15 -7.12
CA GLY A 43 0.11 -4.05 -6.86
C GLY A 43 0.49 -5.29 -6.05
N LEU A 44 1.69 -5.84 -6.28
CA LEU A 44 2.23 -6.92 -5.45
C LEU A 44 2.44 -6.46 -4.00
N ASP A 45 2.98 -5.25 -3.83
CA ASP A 45 3.19 -4.67 -2.50
C ASP A 45 1.86 -4.39 -1.78
N GLN A 46 0.89 -3.79 -2.47
CA GLN A 46 -0.43 -3.47 -1.92
C GLN A 46 -1.22 -4.74 -1.57
N THR A 47 -1.14 -5.79 -2.39
CA THR A 47 -1.74 -7.09 -2.05
C THR A 47 -1.20 -7.62 -0.71
N ARG A 48 0.12 -7.52 -0.51
CA ARG A 48 0.75 -7.97 0.73
C ARG A 48 0.38 -7.07 1.90
N MET A 49 0.37 -5.74 1.73
CA MET A 49 -0.06 -4.80 2.77
C MET A 49 -1.50 -5.09 3.20
N ALA A 50 -2.43 -5.23 2.26
CA ALA A 50 -3.83 -5.56 2.50
C ALA A 50 -4.01 -6.84 3.32
N ILE A 51 -3.23 -7.89 3.02
CA ILE A 51 -3.24 -9.14 3.80
C ILE A 51 -2.76 -8.87 5.22
N VAL A 52 -1.60 -8.23 5.39
CA VAL A 52 -1.01 -7.97 6.71
C VAL A 52 -1.92 -7.10 7.57
N ASP A 53 -2.52 -6.05 7.01
CA ASP A 53 -3.40 -5.15 7.76
C ASP A 53 -4.68 -5.85 8.21
N LEU A 54 -5.29 -6.67 7.35
CA LEU A 54 -6.47 -7.46 7.73
C LEU A 54 -6.13 -8.59 8.72
N GLU A 55 -4.93 -9.17 8.66
CA GLU A 55 -4.43 -10.10 9.68
C GLU A 55 -4.27 -9.41 11.02
N ASN A 56 -3.62 -8.23 11.04
CA ASN A 56 -3.44 -7.42 12.25
C ASN A 56 -4.78 -7.03 12.86
N ILE A 57 -5.75 -6.58 12.05
CA ILE A 57 -7.12 -6.29 12.51
C ILE A 57 -7.75 -7.55 13.13
N ALA A 58 -7.66 -8.69 12.45
CA ALA A 58 -8.24 -9.94 12.95
C ALA A 58 -7.63 -10.38 14.27
N THR A 59 -6.32 -10.23 14.44
CA THR A 59 -5.60 -10.57 15.67
C THR A 59 -5.94 -9.60 16.80
N VAL A 60 -5.89 -8.28 16.56
CA VAL A 60 -6.21 -7.28 17.58
C VAL A 60 -7.68 -7.36 18.01
N ARG A 61 -8.60 -7.71 17.09
CA ARG A 61 -10.03 -7.91 17.42
C ARG A 61 -10.29 -9.12 18.31
N GLN A 62 -9.36 -10.08 18.41
CA GLN A 62 -9.48 -11.21 19.34
C GLN A 62 -9.11 -10.85 20.79
N ILE A 63 -8.47 -9.70 21.01
CA ILE A 63 -8.09 -9.22 22.34
C ILE A 63 -9.35 -8.58 22.98
N PRO A 64 -9.84 -9.09 24.13
CA PRO A 64 -11.12 -8.67 24.72
C PRO A 64 -11.27 -7.16 24.88
N ASP A 65 -10.23 -6.48 25.35
CA ASP A 65 -10.23 -5.03 25.62
C ASP A 65 -10.15 -4.18 24.33
N CYS A 66 -9.76 -4.77 23.21
CA CYS A 66 -9.58 -4.08 21.94
C CYS A 66 -10.78 -4.25 20.98
N ALA A 67 -11.54 -5.33 21.12
CA ALA A 67 -12.62 -5.70 20.20
C ALA A 67 -13.69 -4.61 20.02
N SER A 68 -13.99 -3.88 21.09
CA SER A 68 -15.03 -2.84 21.14
C SER A 68 -14.49 -1.42 20.93
N GLN A 69 -13.18 -1.24 20.71
CA GLN A 69 -12.61 0.10 20.59
C GLN A 69 -13.02 0.78 19.27
N PRO A 70 -13.57 2.00 19.30
CA PRO A 70 -13.97 2.72 18.08
C PRO A 70 -12.82 2.94 17.08
N GLN A 71 -11.60 3.04 17.60
CA GLN A 71 -10.38 3.21 16.81
C GLN A 71 -10.12 2.00 15.90
N LEU A 72 -10.34 0.78 16.40
CA LEU A 72 -10.18 -0.44 15.62
C LEU A 72 -11.24 -0.53 14.51
N THR A 73 -12.48 -0.18 14.81
CA THR A 73 -13.57 -0.15 13.82
C THR A 73 -13.31 0.87 12.72
N ARG A 74 -12.84 2.08 13.08
CA ARG A 74 -12.44 3.09 12.11
C ARG A 74 -11.28 2.59 11.25
N PHE A 75 -10.25 2.01 11.84
CA PHE A 75 -9.10 1.47 11.10
C PHE A 75 -9.52 0.35 10.14
N ASP A 76 -10.38 -0.58 10.56
CA ASP A 76 -10.94 -1.64 9.71
C ASP A 76 -11.72 -1.07 8.51
N TRP A 77 -12.55 -0.05 8.73
CA TRP A 77 -13.28 0.63 7.67
C TRP A 77 -12.35 1.36 6.67
N MET A 78 -11.33 2.07 7.19
CA MET A 78 -10.34 2.75 6.35
C MET A 78 -9.52 1.74 5.53
N THR A 79 -9.11 0.62 6.13
CA THR A 79 -8.37 -0.44 5.45
C THR A 79 -9.19 -1.04 4.31
N ARG A 80 -10.44 -1.43 4.57
CA ARG A 80 -11.30 -2.05 3.55
C ARG A 80 -11.67 -1.10 2.42
N SER A 81 -11.95 0.17 2.73
CA SER A 81 -12.22 1.18 1.70
C SER A 81 -10.99 1.43 0.82
N THR A 82 -9.80 1.47 1.42
CA THR A 82 -8.53 1.61 0.70
C THR A 82 -8.31 0.45 -0.26
N ILE A 83 -8.44 -0.80 0.21
CA ILE A 83 -8.35 -2.01 -0.63
C ILE A 83 -9.34 -1.95 -1.81
N ALA A 84 -10.57 -1.48 -1.58
CA ALA A 84 -11.57 -1.34 -2.63
C ALA A 84 -11.14 -0.31 -3.68
N PHE A 85 -10.65 0.86 -3.26
CA PHE A 85 -10.16 1.89 -4.18
C PHE A 85 -8.90 1.46 -4.93
N GLU A 86 -7.97 0.75 -4.28
CA GLU A 86 -6.81 0.17 -4.94
C GLU A 86 -7.22 -0.78 -6.06
N LEU A 87 -8.13 -1.72 -5.77
CA LEU A 87 -8.64 -2.65 -6.77
C LEU A 87 -9.29 -1.92 -7.93
N ILE A 88 -10.15 -0.92 -7.66
CA ILE A 88 -10.74 -0.08 -8.70
C ILE A 88 -9.64 0.57 -9.52
N GLY A 89 -8.63 1.18 -8.88
CA GLY A 89 -7.50 1.82 -9.56
C GLY A 89 -6.72 0.84 -10.45
N PHE A 90 -6.45 -0.38 -9.98
CA PHE A 90 -5.77 -1.40 -10.76
C PHE A 90 -6.62 -1.89 -11.95
N TYR A 91 -7.92 -2.11 -11.78
CA TYR A 91 -8.80 -2.46 -12.90
C TYR A 91 -8.93 -1.31 -13.92
N VAL A 92 -9.05 -0.07 -13.45
CA VAL A 92 -9.04 1.13 -14.29
C VAL A 92 -7.73 1.25 -15.07
N SER A 93 -6.59 0.92 -14.44
CA SER A 93 -5.28 0.98 -15.08
C SER A 93 -5.14 0.05 -16.29
N SER A 94 -5.98 -1.00 -16.37
CA SER A 94 -6.04 -1.89 -17.54
C SER A 94 -6.57 -1.21 -18.81
N GLN A 95 -7.27 -0.08 -18.69
CA GLN A 95 -7.78 0.71 -19.82
C GLN A 95 -7.15 2.11 -19.86
N TRP A 96 -7.05 2.76 -18.69
CA TRP A 96 -6.50 4.10 -18.51
C TRP A 96 -5.37 4.06 -17.49
N LEU A 97 -4.18 3.68 -17.97
CA LEU A 97 -3.01 3.40 -17.14
C LEU A 97 -2.70 4.51 -16.12
N ALA A 98 -2.67 5.76 -16.59
CA ALA A 98 -2.35 6.92 -15.75
C ALA A 98 -3.42 7.19 -14.68
N TRP A 99 -4.70 7.18 -15.07
CA TRP A 99 -5.81 7.44 -14.15
C TRP A 99 -5.98 6.34 -13.11
N GLY A 100 -5.74 5.09 -13.49
CA GLY A 100 -5.69 3.97 -12.55
C GLY A 100 -4.57 4.12 -11.53
N CYS A 101 -3.37 4.50 -11.99
CA CYS A 101 -2.24 4.82 -11.11
C CYS A 101 -2.58 5.92 -10.09
N ILE A 102 -3.14 7.04 -10.56
CA ILE A 102 -3.54 8.17 -9.71
C ILE A 102 -4.58 7.69 -8.66
N CYS A 103 -5.56 6.88 -9.08
CA CYS A 103 -6.56 6.33 -8.18
C CYS A 103 -5.94 5.46 -7.07
N VAL A 104 -5.00 4.56 -7.42
CA VAL A 104 -4.25 3.76 -6.43
C VAL A 104 -3.49 4.68 -5.47
N LEU A 105 -2.74 5.66 -5.97
CA LEU A 105 -1.94 6.53 -5.10
C LEU A 105 -2.80 7.43 -4.19
N LEU A 106 -3.93 7.93 -4.69
CA LEU A 106 -4.89 8.68 -3.88
C LEU A 106 -5.49 7.82 -2.75
N SER A 107 -5.69 6.52 -2.98
CA SER A 107 -6.15 5.62 -1.92
C SER A 107 -5.11 5.47 -0.79
N GLN A 108 -3.82 5.51 -1.11
CA GLN A 108 -2.75 5.48 -0.10
C GLN A 108 -2.76 6.75 0.75
N VAL A 109 -2.88 7.92 0.12
CA VAL A 109 -3.00 9.21 0.82
C VAL A 109 -4.25 9.22 1.69
N TRP A 110 -5.39 8.74 1.17
CA TRP A 110 -6.63 8.60 1.92
C TRP A 110 -6.45 7.78 3.20
N PHE A 111 -5.82 6.60 3.10
CA PHE A 111 -5.51 5.76 4.25
C PHE A 111 -4.58 6.47 5.25
N ASN A 112 -3.49 7.03 4.75
CA ASN A 112 -2.46 7.66 5.57
C ASN A 112 -2.95 8.91 6.32
N LEU A 113 -3.93 9.63 5.76
CA LEU A 113 -4.54 10.78 6.43
C LEU A 113 -5.60 10.36 7.47
N LEU A 114 -6.35 9.29 7.21
CA LEU A 114 -7.59 9.02 7.96
C LEU A 114 -7.53 7.84 8.94
N ALA A 115 -6.55 6.94 8.82
CA ALA A 115 -6.41 5.79 9.71
C ALA A 115 -6.14 6.22 11.16
N GLY A 116 -5.25 7.19 11.38
CA GLY A 116 -4.96 7.82 12.68
C GLY A 116 -4.35 6.92 13.77
N VAL A 117 -4.30 5.62 13.55
CA VAL A 117 -3.72 4.62 14.45
C VAL A 117 -2.86 3.62 13.69
N GLN A 118 -2.02 2.89 14.42
CA GLN A 118 -1.27 1.75 13.95
C GLN A 118 -1.58 0.54 14.82
N LEU A 119 -1.66 -0.64 14.19
CA LEU A 119 -1.90 -1.90 14.87
C LEU A 119 -0.57 -2.65 15.07
N LEU A 120 -0.26 -2.97 16.31
CA LEU A 120 0.97 -3.66 16.73
C LEU A 120 0.63 -4.86 17.60
N PRO A 121 0.15 -5.97 17.01
CA PRO A 121 -0.44 -7.09 17.75
C PRO A 121 0.52 -7.79 18.72
N THR A 122 1.84 -7.59 18.60
CA THR A 122 2.87 -8.18 19.46
C THR A 122 3.24 -7.31 20.67
N THR A 123 2.60 -6.17 20.88
CA THR A 123 2.91 -5.23 21.95
C THR A 123 1.84 -5.22 23.04
N GLU A 124 2.19 -4.76 24.25
CA GLU A 124 1.25 -4.62 25.38
C GLU A 124 0.12 -3.63 25.08
N GLN A 125 0.34 -2.66 24.18
CA GLN A 125 -0.66 -1.73 23.67
C GLN A 125 -0.84 -1.94 22.16
N PRO A 126 -1.73 -2.84 21.73
CA PRO A 126 -1.86 -3.22 20.33
C PRO A 126 -2.41 -2.12 19.41
N ILE A 127 -3.05 -1.09 19.96
CA ILE A 127 -3.58 0.06 19.24
C ILE A 127 -2.81 1.28 19.71
N GLN A 128 -1.99 1.85 18.82
CA GLN A 128 -1.18 3.02 19.14
C GLN A 128 -1.58 4.20 18.25
N PRO A 129 -1.61 5.43 18.78
CA PRO A 129 -1.82 6.61 17.95
C PRO A 129 -0.66 6.72 16.95
N PHE A 130 -1.00 6.89 15.68
CA PHE A 130 -0.01 7.03 14.61
C PHE A 130 -0.55 8.03 13.59
N GLY A 131 -0.26 9.29 13.89
CA GLY A 131 -0.89 10.44 13.24
C GLY A 131 -0.19 10.87 11.97
N ILE A 132 -0.63 12.01 11.44
CA ILE A 132 -0.10 12.60 10.21
C ILE A 132 1.40 12.92 10.34
N ARG A 133 1.85 13.36 11.52
CA ARG A 133 3.27 13.69 11.76
C ARG A 133 4.17 12.46 11.65
N ASP A 134 3.72 11.34 12.20
CA ASP A 134 4.46 10.08 12.14
C ASP A 134 4.48 9.49 10.71
N ARG A 135 3.47 9.85 9.90
CA ARG A 135 3.35 9.46 8.49
C ARG A 135 3.89 10.51 7.50
N ALA A 136 4.52 11.59 7.97
CA ALA A 136 4.87 12.73 7.10
C ALA A 136 5.76 12.32 5.92
N VAL A 137 6.77 11.48 6.17
CA VAL A 137 7.67 10.97 5.12
C VAL A 137 6.91 10.15 4.08
N ILE A 138 5.97 9.31 4.52
CA ILE A 138 5.14 8.47 3.64
C ILE A 138 4.22 9.34 2.80
N LEU A 139 3.55 10.33 3.42
CA LEU A 139 2.67 11.26 2.73
C LEU A 139 3.39 12.11 1.68
N VAL A 140 4.64 12.51 1.95
CA VAL A 140 5.48 13.20 0.96
C VAL A 140 5.78 12.28 -0.23
N ALA A 141 6.13 11.02 0.03
CA ALA A 141 6.37 10.04 -1.03
C ALA A 141 5.10 9.77 -1.87
N ASP A 142 3.94 9.57 -1.23
CA ASP A 142 2.67 9.37 -1.92
C ASP A 142 2.30 10.59 -2.77
N SER A 143 2.48 11.81 -2.22
CA SER A 143 2.20 13.07 -2.92
C SER A 143 3.13 13.27 -4.12
N LEU A 144 4.41 12.93 -3.97
CA LEU A 144 5.37 12.93 -5.08
C LEU A 144 4.96 11.93 -6.16
N GLY A 145 4.55 10.72 -5.76
CA GLY A 145 4.01 9.71 -6.66
C GLY A 145 2.82 10.23 -7.46
N ILE A 146 1.85 10.88 -6.79
CA ILE A 146 0.69 11.50 -7.46
C ILE A 146 1.15 12.57 -8.45
N GLY A 147 2.11 13.41 -8.07
CA GLY A 147 2.69 14.42 -8.94
C GLY A 147 3.29 13.82 -10.22
N LEU A 148 4.08 12.75 -10.08
CA LEU A 148 4.66 12.04 -11.22
C LEU A 148 3.58 11.37 -12.10
N ALA A 149 2.60 10.72 -11.48
CA ALA A 149 1.50 10.07 -12.20
C ALA A 149 0.63 11.09 -12.95
N SER A 150 0.40 12.26 -12.35
CA SER A 150 -0.33 13.37 -12.95
C SER A 150 0.47 14.00 -14.09
N GLY A 151 1.78 14.18 -13.92
CA GLY A 151 2.69 14.63 -14.97
C GLY A 151 2.70 13.68 -16.17
N TYR A 152 2.71 12.37 -15.91
CA TYR A 152 2.54 11.35 -16.95
C TYR A 152 1.19 11.49 -17.65
N ALA A 153 0.09 11.64 -16.90
CA ALA A 153 -1.26 11.79 -17.45
C ALA A 153 -1.40 13.06 -18.32
N ALA A 154 -0.68 14.12 -17.97
CA ALA A 154 -0.62 15.39 -18.70
C ALA A 154 0.41 15.37 -19.85
N GLU A 155 0.99 14.21 -20.18
CA GLU A 155 2.02 14.04 -21.23
C GLU A 155 3.29 14.87 -21.03
N ILE A 156 3.58 15.29 -19.78
CA ILE A 156 4.78 16.05 -19.44
C ILE A 156 5.94 15.07 -19.24
N GLN A 157 6.84 14.98 -20.23
CA GLN A 157 7.99 14.06 -20.23
C GLN A 157 7.62 12.64 -19.73
N PRO A 158 6.67 11.94 -20.39
CA PRO A 158 6.05 10.73 -19.85
C PRO A 158 7.06 9.62 -19.54
N CYS A 159 8.15 9.51 -20.32
CA CYS A 159 9.22 8.57 -20.03
C CYS A 159 9.94 8.89 -18.71
N GLY A 160 10.27 10.17 -18.47
CA GLY A 160 10.89 10.62 -17.22
C GLY A 160 9.99 10.39 -16.02
N MET A 161 8.70 10.69 -16.14
CA MET A 161 7.71 10.46 -15.09
C MET A 161 7.55 8.98 -14.75
N ALA A 162 7.47 8.11 -15.77
CA ALA A 162 7.39 6.67 -15.59
C ALA A 162 8.66 6.07 -14.95
N ILE A 163 9.84 6.53 -15.36
CA ILE A 163 11.11 6.16 -14.72
C ILE A 163 11.14 6.61 -13.26
N GLY A 164 10.69 7.83 -12.97
CA GLY A 164 10.60 8.36 -11.61
C GLY A 164 9.70 7.48 -10.73
N LEU A 165 8.49 7.16 -11.20
CA LEU A 165 7.56 6.28 -10.48
C LEU A 165 8.13 4.89 -10.26
N LEU A 166 8.69 4.27 -11.31
CA LEU A 166 9.32 2.96 -11.19
C LEU A 166 10.48 2.97 -10.19
N SER A 167 11.32 4.00 -10.23
CA SER A 167 12.44 4.17 -9.30
C SER A 167 11.95 4.28 -7.87
N MET A 168 10.90 5.07 -7.61
CA MET A 168 10.30 5.17 -6.27
C MET A 168 9.77 3.84 -5.76
N VAL A 169 9.01 3.11 -6.58
CA VAL A 169 8.46 1.79 -6.21
C VAL A 169 9.59 0.80 -5.91
N CYS A 170 10.64 0.77 -6.74
CA CYS A 170 11.81 -0.08 -6.51
C CYS A 170 12.55 0.31 -5.23
N LEU A 171 12.83 1.60 -5.00
CA LEU A 171 13.52 2.09 -3.81
C LEU A 171 12.73 1.77 -2.54
N TYR A 172 11.42 2.03 -2.56
CA TYR A 172 10.55 1.72 -1.43
C TYR A 172 10.51 0.21 -1.15
N GLY A 173 10.34 -0.61 -2.19
CA GLY A 173 10.39 -2.07 -2.08
C GLY A 173 11.73 -2.57 -1.54
N MET A 174 12.85 -2.01 -2.01
CA MET A 174 14.17 -2.32 -1.49
C MET A 174 14.25 -2.00 -0.01
N ILE A 175 13.94 -0.77 0.42
CA ILE A 175 14.00 -0.36 1.83
C ILE A 175 13.13 -1.26 2.71
N LYS A 176 11.90 -1.56 2.26
CA LYS A 176 10.92 -2.35 3.01
C LYS A 176 11.29 -3.83 3.12
N TYR A 177 11.94 -4.39 2.11
CA TYR A 177 12.28 -5.82 2.04
C TYR A 177 13.78 -6.12 2.20
N TRP A 178 14.61 -5.11 2.47
CA TRP A 178 16.04 -5.31 2.65
C TRP A 178 16.34 -6.10 3.95
N PRO A 179 17.10 -7.20 3.88
CA PRO A 179 17.33 -8.08 5.04
C PRO A 179 18.30 -7.52 6.09
N ILE A 180 19.02 -6.43 5.81
CA ILE A 180 20.10 -5.89 6.67
C ILE A 180 19.67 -4.69 7.49
N ILE A 181 18.57 -4.01 7.14
CA ILE A 181 18.02 -2.98 8.04
C ILE A 181 17.32 -3.74 9.15
N PRO A 182 17.80 -3.70 10.42
CA PRO A 182 17.00 -4.24 11.51
C PRO A 182 15.64 -3.60 11.40
N LYS A 183 14.57 -4.41 11.27
CA LYS A 183 13.19 -3.94 11.44
C LYS A 183 13.25 -3.01 12.64
N LEU A 184 13.01 -1.70 12.43
CA LEU A 184 13.22 -0.68 13.46
C LEU A 184 12.73 -1.26 14.79
N PRO A 185 13.61 -1.38 15.81
CA PRO A 185 13.21 -1.99 17.06
C PRO A 185 12.08 -1.13 17.63
N ILE A 186 10.87 -1.68 17.65
CA ILE A 186 9.89 -1.25 18.63
C ILE A 186 10.46 -1.82 19.94
N HIS A 187 11.11 -0.93 20.69
CA HIS A 187 11.96 -1.21 21.83
C HIS A 187 11.42 -2.36 22.71
N SER A 188 11.94 -3.57 22.49
CA SER A 188 11.84 -4.67 23.44
C SER A 188 13.23 -4.96 23.97
N GLU A 189 13.69 -4.09 24.87
CA GLU A 189 14.74 -4.45 25.81
C GLU A 189 14.32 -3.98 27.19
N ASN A 190 13.55 -4.82 27.86
CA ASN A 190 13.54 -4.86 29.31
C ASN A 190 14.04 -6.24 29.72
N THR A 191 15.36 -6.44 29.59
CA THR A 191 16.06 -7.48 30.33
C THR A 191 16.08 -7.07 31.80
N SER A 192 15.00 -7.37 32.52
CA SER A 192 15.10 -7.58 33.96
C SER A 192 15.75 -8.95 34.15
N LYS A 193 17.06 -8.94 34.38
CA LYS A 193 17.75 -10.04 35.07
C LYS A 193 17.82 -9.66 36.54
N THR A 194 17.31 -10.60 37.35
CA THR A 194 17.53 -10.84 38.79
C THR A 194 17.05 -9.79 39.78
#